data_AF-A0A6H1N6Y9-F1
#
_entry.id   AF-A0A6H1N6Y9-F1
#
_cell.length_a   1.000
_cell.length_b   1.000
_cell.length_c   1.000
_cell.angle_alpha   90.00
_cell.angle_beta   90.00
_cell.angle_gamma   90.00
#
_symmetry.space_group_name_H-M   'P 1'
#
loop_
_entity.id
_entity.type
_entity.pdbx_description
1 polymer ?
#
loop_
_entity_poly.entity_id
_entity_poly.type
_entity_poly.pdbx_seq_one_letter_code
_entity_poly.pdbx_strand_id
1 'polypeptide(L)'
;MIHLLMSPRSARTVRGILGTVADAVRSIVAPASLVEPPAAETAPDPADVLAADELPPVEQIEAAAREYERAADQARRADRGKRAAKKVLDKLPAGIYGGWKVFRTPSSRQTPDLAEITRIFKANNLGPVPMKPCAPSLKVELVEVVPVDVETLAGVAA
;
A
#
# COMPACT_ATOMS: atom_id res chain seq x y z
N MET A 1 12.57 -55.36 -19.15
CA MET A 1 12.16 -55.63 -17.76
C MET A 1 11.44 -54.41 -17.22
N ILE A 2 10.19 -54.61 -16.83
CA ILE A 2 9.21 -53.60 -16.43
C ILE A 2 9.48 -53.23 -14.96
N HIS A 3 9.78 -51.95 -14.66
CA HIS A 3 9.78 -51.47 -13.27
C HIS A 3 8.45 -50.79 -12.97
N LEU A 4 7.77 -51.41 -12.02
CA LEU A 4 6.41 -51.19 -11.59
C LEU A 4 6.28 -49.97 -10.65
N LEU A 5 5.17 -49.27 -10.83
CA LEU A 5 4.48 -48.34 -9.93
C LEU A 5 4.74 -48.50 -8.42
N MET A 6 5.01 -47.38 -7.73
CA MET A 6 4.49 -47.14 -6.39
C MET A 6 4.38 -45.62 -6.13
N SER A 7 3.14 -45.11 -6.16
CA SER A 7 2.78 -43.82 -5.60
C SER A 7 2.54 -43.97 -4.10
N PRO A 8 2.99 -43.04 -3.23
CA PRO A 8 2.52 -43.02 -1.86
C PRO A 8 1.10 -42.44 -1.84
N ARG A 9 0.13 -43.30 -1.49
CA ARG A 9 -1.25 -42.91 -1.16
C ARG A 9 -1.21 -41.92 0.01
N SER A 10 -1.62 -40.68 -0.24
CA SER A 10 -1.85 -39.67 0.79
C SER A 10 -3.08 -40.06 1.62
N ALA A 11 -2.86 -40.64 2.79
CA ALA A 11 -3.91 -40.88 3.78
C ALA A 11 -4.34 -39.52 4.37
N ARG A 12 -5.38 -38.90 3.79
CA ARG A 12 -6.06 -37.75 4.41
C ARG A 12 -6.79 -38.23 5.66
N THR A 13 -6.23 -37.95 6.82
CA THR A 13 -6.87 -38.15 8.12
C THR A 13 -8.05 -37.20 8.28
N VAL A 14 -9.16 -37.70 8.82
CA VAL A 14 -10.40 -36.96 9.16
C VAL A 14 -10.13 -35.69 9.99
N ARG A 15 -9.02 -35.67 10.73
CA ARG A 15 -8.52 -34.52 11.51
C ARG A 15 -8.18 -33.30 10.66
N GLY A 16 -7.76 -33.49 9.41
CA GLY A 16 -7.47 -32.39 8.47
C GLY A 16 -8.74 -31.67 8.01
N ILE A 17 -9.86 -32.39 7.87
CA ILE A 17 -11.14 -31.82 7.42
C ILE A 17 -11.76 -30.94 8.50
N LEU A 18 -11.66 -31.33 9.77
CA LEU A 18 -12.15 -30.50 10.90
C LEU A 18 -11.30 -29.24 11.09
N GLY A 19 -9.97 -29.33 10.90
CA GLY A 19 -9.09 -28.16 10.94
C GLY A 19 -9.42 -27.13 9.86
N THR A 20 -9.70 -27.57 8.63
CA THR A 20 -10.06 -26.66 7.54
C THR A 20 -11.40 -25.95 7.74
N VAL A 21 -12.37 -26.58 8.43
CA VAL A 21 -13.66 -25.94 8.74
C VAL A 21 -13.50 -24.91 9.87
N ALA A 22 -12.71 -25.23 10.91
CA ALA A 22 -12.46 -24.29 12.00
C ALA A 22 -11.68 -23.04 11.53
N ASP A 23 -10.67 -23.22 10.67
CA ASP A 23 -9.96 -22.09 10.04
C ASP A 23 -10.85 -21.30 9.07
N ALA A 24 -11.77 -21.97 8.36
CA ALA A 24 -12.74 -21.28 7.50
C ALA A 24 -13.74 -20.43 8.31
N VAL A 25 -14.22 -20.92 9.45
CA VAL A 25 -15.13 -20.14 10.33
C VAL A 25 -14.38 -18.97 11.00
N ARG A 26 -13.12 -19.18 11.40
CA ARG A 26 -12.28 -18.11 11.94
C ARG A 26 -11.87 -17.08 10.89
N SER A 27 -11.82 -17.47 9.62
CA SER A 27 -11.57 -16.61 8.46
C SER A 27 -12.78 -15.76 8.06
N ILE A 28 -14.01 -16.17 8.39
CA ILE A 28 -15.23 -15.41 8.05
C ILE A 28 -15.44 -14.24 9.01
N VAL A 29 -14.97 -14.38 10.26
CA VAL A 29 -14.88 -13.26 11.19
C VAL A 29 -13.58 -12.51 10.89
N ALA A 30 -13.61 -11.66 9.86
CA ALA A 30 -12.53 -10.73 9.59
C ALA A 30 -12.36 -9.81 10.82
N PRO A 31 -11.28 -9.94 11.61
CA PRO A 31 -11.08 -9.08 12.79
C PRO A 31 -10.91 -7.61 12.44
N ALA A 32 -10.70 -7.30 11.16
CA ALA A 32 -10.57 -5.95 10.64
C ALA A 32 -11.90 -5.16 10.66
N SER A 33 -13.07 -5.82 10.70
CA SER A 33 -14.36 -5.11 10.74
C SER A 33 -14.75 -4.62 12.14
N LEU A 34 -14.00 -4.98 13.18
CA LEU A 34 -14.27 -4.61 14.57
C LEU A 34 -13.44 -3.41 15.04
N VAL A 35 -12.58 -2.87 14.19
CA VAL A 35 -11.81 -1.67 14.47
C VAL A 35 -12.48 -0.53 13.74
N GLU A 36 -13.21 0.30 14.48
CA GLU A 36 -13.62 1.62 14.00
C GLU A 36 -12.34 2.36 13.59
N PRO A 37 -12.18 2.74 12.30
CA PRO A 37 -11.00 3.45 11.88
C PRO A 37 -10.93 4.74 12.70
N PRO A 38 -9.78 5.06 13.32
CA PRO A 38 -9.65 6.31 14.04
C PRO A 38 -10.01 7.46 13.10
N ALA A 39 -10.78 8.43 13.59
CA ALA A 39 -11.16 9.61 12.83
C ALA A 39 -9.90 10.17 12.15
N ALA A 40 -9.93 10.26 10.82
CA ALA A 40 -8.77 10.70 10.06
C ALA A 40 -8.42 12.12 10.51
N GLU A 41 -7.30 12.28 11.22
CA GLU A 41 -6.75 13.59 11.52
C GLU A 41 -6.32 14.23 10.19
N THR A 42 -7.13 15.16 9.71
CA THR A 42 -6.84 15.91 8.48
C THR A 42 -5.70 16.90 8.76
N ALA A 43 -4.66 16.83 7.94
CA ALA A 43 -3.56 17.80 7.99
C ALA A 43 -4.07 19.20 7.58
N PRO A 44 -3.45 20.28 8.06
CA PRO A 44 -3.81 21.62 7.59
C PRO A 44 -3.62 21.72 6.07
N ASP A 45 -4.55 22.42 5.44
CA ASP A 45 -4.53 22.64 4.00
C ASP A 45 -3.23 23.37 3.57
N PRO A 46 -2.70 23.08 2.37
CA PRO A 46 -1.49 23.75 1.88
C PRO A 46 -1.73 25.25 1.66
N ALA A 47 -0.65 26.04 1.59
CA ALA A 47 -0.77 27.50 1.44
C ALA A 47 -1.47 27.94 0.14
N ASP A 48 -1.42 27.10 -0.90
CA ASP A 48 -1.89 27.41 -2.26
C ASP A 48 -3.26 26.74 -2.57
N VAL A 49 -4.16 26.66 -1.60
CA VAL A 49 -5.52 26.12 -1.83
C VAL A 49 -6.37 27.14 -2.57
N LEU A 50 -7.06 26.67 -3.62
CA LEU A 50 -7.96 27.49 -4.42
C LEU A 50 -9.13 28.00 -3.58
N ALA A 51 -9.49 29.27 -3.76
CA ALA A 51 -10.72 29.82 -3.20
C ALA A 51 -11.96 29.22 -3.91
N ALA A 52 -13.13 29.34 -3.28
CA ALA A 52 -14.37 28.71 -3.78
C ALA A 52 -14.79 29.19 -5.19
N ASP A 53 -14.47 30.43 -5.53
CA ASP A 53 -14.70 31.05 -6.83
C ASP A 53 -13.63 30.68 -7.88
N GLU A 54 -12.50 30.15 -7.44
CA GLU A 54 -11.40 29.67 -8.28
C GLU A 54 -11.49 28.15 -8.54
N LEU A 55 -12.48 27.46 -7.94
CA LEU A 55 -12.64 26.03 -8.12
C LEU A 55 -12.99 25.69 -9.57
N PRO A 56 -12.28 24.73 -10.19
CA PRO A 56 -12.66 24.23 -11.50
C PRO A 56 -14.01 23.52 -11.42
N PRO A 57 -14.71 23.35 -12.57
CA PRO A 57 -15.97 22.62 -12.58
C PRO A 57 -15.79 21.20 -12.05
N VAL A 58 -16.80 20.69 -11.33
CA VAL A 58 -16.78 19.38 -10.66
C VAL A 58 -16.34 18.25 -11.59
N GLU A 59 -16.79 18.29 -12.86
CA GLU A 59 -16.41 17.31 -13.88
C GLU A 59 -14.90 17.22 -14.10
N GLN A 60 -14.19 18.35 -14.04
CA GLN A 60 -12.72 18.38 -14.14
C GLN A 60 -12.06 17.81 -12.90
N ILE A 61 -12.60 18.09 -11.71
CA ILE A 61 -12.10 17.53 -10.44
C ILE A 61 -12.27 16.00 -10.46
N GLU A 62 -13.44 15.51 -10.86
CA GLU A 62 -13.70 14.08 -10.99
C GLU A 62 -12.81 13.40 -12.03
N ALA A 63 -12.65 14.02 -13.21
CA ALA A 63 -11.78 13.49 -14.26
C ALA A 63 -10.34 13.39 -13.77
N ALA A 64 -9.84 14.43 -13.08
CA ALA A 64 -8.50 14.45 -12.49
C ALA A 64 -8.35 13.39 -11.40
N ALA A 65 -9.34 13.21 -10.52
CA ALA A 65 -9.32 12.21 -9.46
C ALA A 65 -9.27 10.78 -10.02
N ARG A 66 -10.10 10.47 -11.04
CA ARG A 66 -10.09 9.17 -11.71
C ARG A 66 -8.76 8.87 -12.38
N GLU A 67 -8.16 9.87 -13.04
CA GLU A 67 -6.87 9.68 -13.69
C GLU A 67 -5.74 9.50 -12.67
N TYR A 68 -5.75 10.28 -11.58
CA TYR A 68 -4.81 10.13 -10.49
C TYR A 68 -4.85 8.72 -9.89
N GLU A 69 -6.04 8.20 -9.62
CA GLU A 69 -6.22 6.84 -9.07
C GLU A 69 -5.61 5.79 -10.01
N ARG A 70 -5.97 5.83 -11.30
CA ARG A 70 -5.43 4.91 -12.32
C ARG A 70 -3.91 4.97 -12.41
N ALA A 71 -3.34 6.16 -12.46
CA ALA A 71 -1.90 6.37 -12.56
C ALA A 71 -1.17 5.86 -11.29
N ALA A 72 -1.71 6.15 -10.10
CA ALA A 72 -1.17 5.66 -8.84
C ALA A 72 -1.16 4.13 -8.80
N ASP A 73 -2.22 3.50 -9.28
CA ASP A 73 -2.35 2.05 -9.34
C ASP A 73 -1.37 1.40 -10.32
N GLN A 74 -1.21 1.99 -11.50
CA GLN A 74 -0.20 1.57 -12.47
C GLN A 74 1.22 1.69 -11.87
N ALA A 75 1.52 2.80 -11.20
CA ALA A 75 2.82 3.01 -10.55
C ALA A 75 3.09 1.94 -9.48
N ARG A 76 2.10 1.63 -8.63
CA ARG A 76 2.20 0.55 -7.63
C ARG A 76 2.46 -0.81 -8.27
N ARG A 77 1.77 -1.14 -9.37
CA ARG A 77 1.98 -2.40 -10.12
C ARG A 77 3.40 -2.45 -10.69
N ALA A 78 3.86 -1.37 -11.32
CA ALA A 78 5.21 -1.27 -11.87
C ALA A 78 6.28 -1.42 -10.77
N ASP A 79 6.09 -0.76 -9.63
CA ASP A 79 6.99 -0.85 -8.47
C ASP A 79 7.07 -2.28 -7.90
N ARG A 80 5.93 -2.98 -7.78
CA ARG A 80 5.92 -4.39 -7.38
C ARG A 80 6.68 -5.26 -8.38
N GLY A 81 6.46 -5.05 -9.68
CA GLY A 81 7.18 -5.72 -10.75
C GLY A 81 8.69 -5.49 -10.66
N LYS A 82 9.11 -4.23 -10.48
CA LYS A 82 10.52 -3.85 -10.32
C LYS A 82 11.15 -4.50 -9.08
N ARG A 83 10.45 -4.53 -7.94
CA ARG A 83 10.92 -5.20 -6.72
C ARG A 83 11.08 -6.70 -6.93
N ALA A 84 10.13 -7.35 -7.62
CA ALA A 84 10.20 -8.78 -7.92
C ALA A 84 11.38 -9.10 -8.85
N ALA A 85 11.55 -8.35 -9.94
CA ALA A 85 12.66 -8.52 -10.86
C ALA A 85 14.02 -8.28 -10.18
N LYS A 86 14.12 -7.24 -9.34
CA LYS A 86 15.34 -6.92 -8.60
C LYS A 86 15.80 -8.07 -7.69
N LYS A 87 14.88 -8.81 -7.05
CA LYS A 87 15.24 -9.98 -6.22
C LYS A 87 16.02 -11.05 -6.98
N VAL A 88 15.78 -11.20 -8.28
CA VAL A 88 16.50 -12.13 -9.15
C VAL A 88 17.81 -11.50 -9.60
N LEU A 89 17.74 -10.29 -10.16
CA LEU A 89 18.90 -9.60 -10.74
C LEU A 89 19.99 -9.28 -9.70
N ASP A 90 19.62 -9.04 -8.45
CA ASP A 90 20.60 -8.70 -7.40
C ASP A 90 21.54 -9.87 -7.05
N LYS A 91 21.12 -11.12 -7.33
CA LYS A 91 21.88 -12.34 -7.03
C LYS A 91 22.81 -12.74 -8.17
N LEU A 92 22.71 -12.09 -9.33
CA LEU A 92 23.53 -12.43 -10.49
C LEU A 92 24.89 -11.71 -10.42
N PRO A 93 25.98 -12.40 -10.79
CA PRO A 93 27.24 -11.72 -11.07
C PRO A 93 27.09 -10.81 -12.30
N ALA A 94 28.05 -9.91 -12.49
CA ALA A 94 28.10 -9.11 -13.71
C ALA A 94 28.33 -10.02 -14.92
N GLY A 95 27.59 -9.80 -16.00
CA GLY A 95 27.60 -10.69 -17.16
C GLY A 95 26.52 -10.36 -18.18
N ILE A 96 26.42 -11.20 -19.22
CA ILE A 96 25.39 -11.10 -20.26
C ILE A 96 24.46 -12.31 -20.13
N TYR A 97 23.15 -12.05 -20.07
CA TYR A 97 22.10 -13.05 -19.94
C TYR A 97 21.07 -12.84 -21.05
N GLY A 98 21.13 -13.67 -22.09
CA GLY A 98 20.36 -13.46 -23.32
C GLY A 98 20.69 -12.12 -23.96
N GLY A 99 19.68 -11.28 -24.18
CA GLY A 99 19.86 -9.92 -24.72
C GLY A 99 20.23 -8.84 -23.69
N TRP A 100 20.45 -9.17 -22.42
CA TRP A 100 20.60 -8.19 -21.34
C TRP A 100 21.97 -8.26 -20.66
N LYS A 101 22.62 -7.11 -20.46
CA LYS A 101 23.88 -6.99 -19.71
C LYS A 101 23.62 -6.53 -18.28
N VAL A 102 24.09 -7.28 -17.29
CA VAL A 102 24.01 -6.97 -15.86
C VAL A 102 25.38 -6.47 -15.39
N PHE A 103 25.42 -5.29 -14.77
CA PHE A 103 26.65 -4.71 -14.20
C PHE A 103 26.29 -3.77 -13.03
N ARG A 104 27.27 -3.45 -12.18
CA ARG A 104 27.14 -2.55 -11.02
C ARG A 104 28.02 -1.32 -11.23
N THR A 105 27.46 -0.14 -11.05
CA THR A 105 28.20 1.13 -11.09
C THR A 105 28.21 1.74 -9.68
N PRO A 106 29.36 2.14 -9.13
CA PRO A 106 29.38 2.86 -7.86
C PRO A 106 28.67 4.21 -8.00
N SER A 107 27.86 4.57 -7.00
CA SER A 107 27.20 5.88 -6.95
C SER A 107 28.17 6.90 -6.35
N SER A 108 28.26 8.08 -6.96
CA SER A 108 28.96 9.24 -6.38
C SER A 108 28.16 9.92 -5.26
N ARG A 109 26.87 9.61 -5.12
CA ARG A 109 26.03 10.14 -4.04
C ARG A 109 26.37 9.45 -2.72
N GLN A 110 26.64 10.26 -1.69
CA GLN A 110 26.80 9.83 -0.32
C GLN A 110 25.50 10.09 0.45
N THR A 111 25.09 9.13 1.27
CA THR A 111 23.94 9.27 2.19
C THR A 111 24.46 9.30 3.62
N PRO A 112 23.93 10.17 4.49
CA PRO A 112 24.28 10.17 5.91
C PRO A 112 24.06 8.78 6.53
N ASP A 113 25.04 8.31 7.31
CA ASP A 113 24.89 7.07 8.08
C ASP A 113 24.07 7.34 9.35
N LEU A 114 22.78 7.01 9.29
CA LEU A 114 21.86 7.20 10.41
C LEU A 114 22.23 6.35 11.63
N ALA A 115 22.84 5.19 11.44
CA ALA A 115 23.23 4.32 12.54
C ALA A 115 24.42 4.93 13.29
N GLU A 116 25.41 5.43 12.56
CA GLU A 116 26.53 6.15 13.15
C GLU A 116 26.11 7.47 13.82
N ILE A 117 25.25 8.25 13.16
CA ILE A 117 24.70 9.48 13.76
C ILE A 117 23.98 9.16 15.06
N THR A 118 23.11 8.15 15.07
CA THR A 118 22.37 7.74 16.28
C THR A 118 23.31 7.27 17.38
N ARG A 119 24.38 6.52 17.04
CA ARG A 119 25.43 6.11 17.98
C ARG A 119 26.12 7.31 18.62
N ILE A 120 26.48 8.32 17.83
CA ILE A 120 27.12 9.56 18.29
C ILE A 120 26.19 10.35 19.22
N PHE A 121 24.92 10.53 18.83
CA PHE A 121 23.92 11.23 19.64
C PHE A 121 23.71 10.56 21.00
N LYS A 122 23.63 9.23 21.01
CA LYS A 122 23.53 8.44 22.24
C LYS A 122 24.80 8.53 23.09
N ALA A 123 25.98 8.42 22.49
CA ALA A 123 27.25 8.45 23.21
C ALA A 123 27.52 9.81 23.89
N ASN A 124 27.01 10.90 23.32
CA ASN A 124 27.21 12.25 23.82
C ASN A 124 26.01 12.79 24.64
N ASN A 125 25.03 11.95 24.97
CA ASN A 125 23.80 12.33 25.70
C ASN A 125 23.06 13.53 25.06
N LEU A 126 23.06 13.63 23.73
CA LEU A 126 22.46 14.76 22.99
C LEU A 126 20.95 14.61 22.77
N GLY A 127 20.34 13.52 23.26
CA GLY A 127 18.94 13.20 23.02
C GLY A 127 18.68 12.55 21.64
N PRO A 128 17.44 12.54 21.16
CA PRO A 128 17.09 11.94 19.87
C PRO A 128 17.63 12.77 18.70
N VAL A 129 17.91 12.10 17.58
CA VAL A 129 18.31 12.79 16.34
C VAL A 129 17.16 13.70 15.91
N PRO A 130 17.40 15.01 15.66
CA PRO A 130 16.35 15.93 15.25
C PRO A 130 15.82 15.54 13.87
N MET A 131 14.51 15.31 13.80
CA MET A 131 13.81 14.94 12.58
C MET A 131 12.85 16.06 12.18
N LYS A 132 12.78 16.37 10.89
CA LYS A 132 11.73 17.26 10.35
C LYS A 132 10.46 16.44 10.15
N PRO A 133 9.25 16.99 10.43
CA PRO A 133 8.01 16.32 10.03
C PRO A 133 7.99 16.10 8.52
N CYS A 134 7.48 14.94 8.11
CA CYS A 134 7.26 14.64 6.70
C CYS A 134 6.14 15.52 6.14
N ALA A 135 6.25 15.89 4.87
CA ALA A 135 5.18 16.60 4.19
C ALA A 135 3.92 15.71 4.12
N PRO A 136 2.71 16.30 4.24
CA PRO A 136 1.47 15.55 4.14
C PRO A 136 1.35 14.92 2.74
N SER A 137 0.89 13.67 2.70
CA SER A 137 0.66 12.95 1.45
C SER A 137 -0.76 13.17 0.94
N LEU A 138 -0.92 13.44 -0.36
CA LEU A 138 -2.22 13.49 -1.01
C LEU A 138 -2.89 12.10 -1.01
N LYS A 139 -4.08 12.02 -0.43
CA LYS A 139 -4.97 10.86 -0.49
C LYS A 139 -6.24 11.24 -1.22
N VAL A 140 -6.67 10.41 -2.16
CA VAL A 140 -7.89 10.58 -2.95
C VAL A 140 -8.67 9.28 -2.82
N GLU A 141 -9.91 9.37 -2.35
CA GLU A 141 -10.81 8.24 -2.12
C GLU A 141 -12.16 8.52 -2.79
N LEU A 142 -12.78 7.49 -3.35
CA LEU A 142 -14.10 7.59 -3.94
C LEU A 142 -15.14 7.49 -2.83
N VAL A 143 -15.99 8.51 -2.71
CA VAL A 143 -17.09 8.55 -1.73
C VAL A 143 -18.37 8.10 -2.42
N GLU A 144 -19.04 7.10 -1.85
CA GLU A 144 -20.37 6.66 -2.30
C GLU A 144 -21.43 7.58 -1.69
N VAL A 145 -22.15 8.32 -2.53
CA VAL A 145 -23.22 9.23 -2.09
C VAL A 145 -24.54 8.47 -2.14
N VAL A 146 -25.10 8.15 -0.97
CA VAL A 146 -26.48 7.64 -0.86
C VAL A 146 -27.44 8.82 -1.01
N PRO A 147 -28.36 8.84 -1.99
CA PRO A 147 -29.34 9.90 -2.10
C PRO A 147 -30.29 9.85 -0.89
N VAL A 148 -30.44 10.96 -0.19
CA VAL A 148 -31.45 11.11 0.86
C VAL A 148 -32.72 11.61 0.17
N ASP A 149 -33.74 10.75 0.04
CA ASP A 149 -35.03 11.12 -0.52
C ASP A 149 -35.70 12.19 0.36
N VAL A 150 -35.84 13.41 -0.16
CA VAL A 150 -36.28 14.60 0.60
C VAL A 150 -37.82 14.71 0.72
N GLU A 151 -38.59 13.66 0.45
CA GLU A 151 -40.06 13.75 0.31
C GLU A 151 -40.87 13.74 1.62
N THR A 152 -40.27 13.62 2.82
CA THR A 152 -41.05 13.37 4.06
C THR A 152 -41.23 14.56 5.02
N LEU A 153 -40.91 15.80 4.63
CA LEU A 153 -41.09 16.98 5.53
C LEU A 153 -42.19 17.97 5.14
N ALA A 154 -42.90 17.77 4.02
CA ALA A 154 -44.00 18.67 3.61
C ALA A 154 -45.37 18.35 4.25
N GLY A 155 -45.48 17.28 5.06
CA GLY A 155 -46.78 16.73 5.49
C GLY A 155 -47.31 17.13 6.87
N VAL A 156 -46.61 17.95 7.67
CA VAL A 156 -47.03 18.26 9.06
C VAL A 156 -47.61 19.67 9.23
N ALA A 157 -47.79 20.42 8.15
CA ALA A 157 -48.45 21.73 8.16
C ALA A 157 -49.71 21.73 7.28
N ALA A 158 -50.76 21.02 7.73
CA ALA A 158 -52.12 21.17 7.24
C ALA A 158 -53.11 20.91 8.38
#